data_AF-A0A1Q6X5J2-F1
#
_entry.id   AF-A0A1Q6X5J2-F1
#
_cell.length_a   1.000
_cell.length_b   1.000
_cell.length_c   1.000
_cell.angle_alpha   90.00
_cell.angle_beta   90.00
_cell.angle_gamma   90.00
#
_symmetry.space_group_name_H-M   'P 1'
#
loop_
_entity.id
_entity.type
_entity.pdbx_description
1 polymer ?
#
loop_
_entity_poly.entity_id
_entity_poly.type
_entity_poly.pdbx_seq_one_letter_code
_entity_poly.pdbx_strand_id
1 'polypeptide(L)'
;MNLKIVTGIIALFMFAGAAGLATADDTTKTTHKKTRTLTGCLQKGEDANEYNFTAKNGGTWEIKSDSVNLGEHVGHTVKITGVVSNAKMHGMKEDTKEEMKEHGMNKHATEHGHLTVTDLNMVSDSCQ
;
A
#
# COMPACT_ATOMS: atom_id res chain seq x y z
N MET A 1 -36.46 54.36 11.36
CA MET A 1 -35.07 53.86 11.42
C MET A 1 -34.99 52.88 12.58
N ASN A 2 -34.86 51.59 12.27
CA ASN A 2 -34.94 50.49 13.22
C ASN A 2 -33.59 49.78 13.26
N LEU A 3 -32.93 49.75 14.42
CA LEU A 3 -32.01 48.66 14.74
C LEU A 3 -32.07 48.42 16.25
N LYS A 4 -32.76 47.33 16.61
CA LYS A 4 -33.04 46.93 17.99
C LYS A 4 -31.82 46.18 18.52
N ILE A 5 -31.23 46.68 19.61
CA ILE A 5 -30.25 45.96 20.43
C ILE A 5 -31.01 44.86 21.18
N VAL A 6 -30.68 43.60 20.92
CA VAL A 6 -31.13 42.48 21.74
C VAL A 6 -29.91 41.76 22.29
N THR A 7 -29.58 42.11 23.53
CA THR A 7 -28.72 41.34 24.42
C THR A 7 -29.49 40.08 24.81
N GLY A 8 -28.98 38.90 24.45
CA GLY A 8 -29.62 37.62 24.77
C GLY A 8 -28.59 36.50 24.81
N ILE A 9 -28.18 36.15 26.03
CA ILE A 9 -27.31 35.06 26.45
C ILE A 9 -27.78 33.74 25.81
N ILE A 10 -26.90 32.95 25.16
CA ILE A 10 -27.01 31.48 25.05
C ILE A 10 -25.65 30.85 24.71
N ALA A 11 -25.20 30.03 25.67
CA ALA A 11 -24.38 28.82 25.58
C ALA A 11 -23.03 28.85 24.82
N LEU A 12 -21.98 29.01 25.63
CA LEU A 12 -20.65 28.46 25.41
C LEU A 12 -20.73 26.92 25.29
N PHE A 13 -20.80 26.38 24.06
CA PHE A 13 -20.55 24.96 23.83
C PHE A 13 -19.05 24.72 23.76
N MET A 14 -18.45 24.41 24.91
CA MET A 14 -17.15 23.75 24.97
C MET A 14 -17.29 22.38 24.30
N PHE A 15 -16.72 22.23 23.11
CA PHE A 15 -16.53 20.93 22.47
C PHE A 15 -15.44 20.17 23.23
N ALA A 16 -15.87 19.40 24.23
CA ALA A 16 -15.05 18.37 24.85
C ALA A 16 -15.20 17.07 24.05
N GLY A 17 -14.07 16.49 23.64
CA GLY A 17 -13.98 15.05 23.39
C GLY A 17 -14.11 14.60 21.94
N ALA A 18 -12.97 14.57 21.25
CA ALA A 18 -12.46 13.32 20.72
C ALA A 18 -10.94 13.43 20.72
N ALA A 19 -10.28 12.66 21.58
CA ALA A 19 -8.87 12.36 21.39
C ALA A 19 -8.78 11.61 20.05
N GLY A 20 -8.55 12.36 18.97
CA GLY A 20 -8.07 11.78 17.74
C GLY A 20 -6.74 11.14 18.08
N LEU A 21 -6.71 9.81 18.14
CA LEU A 21 -5.49 9.07 17.96
C LEU A 21 -4.98 9.47 16.58
N ALA A 22 -4.17 10.53 16.55
CA ALA A 22 -3.25 10.73 15.46
C ALA A 22 -2.33 9.51 15.51
N THR A 23 -2.66 8.48 14.74
CA THR A 23 -1.67 7.51 14.35
C THR A 23 -0.56 8.33 13.74
N ALA A 24 0.58 8.39 14.43
CA ALA A 24 1.80 8.87 13.82
C ALA A 24 2.01 7.95 12.61
N ASP A 25 1.66 8.44 11.41
CA ASP A 25 2.13 7.82 10.19
C ASP A 25 3.64 7.95 10.26
N ASP A 26 4.29 6.84 10.63
CA ASP A 26 5.73 6.68 10.54
C ASP A 26 6.16 7.28 9.21
N THR A 27 6.99 8.33 9.27
CA THR A 27 7.58 9.03 8.11
C THR A 27 8.47 8.11 7.26
N THR A 28 8.49 6.81 7.57
CA THR A 28 9.16 5.76 6.83
C THR A 28 8.42 5.51 5.51
N LYS A 29 9.10 5.78 4.39
CA LYS A 29 8.59 5.51 3.05
C LYS A 29 8.07 4.06 2.97
N THR A 30 6.98 3.84 2.27
CA THR A 30 6.36 2.52 2.13
C THR A 30 7.34 1.48 1.59
N THR A 31 8.30 1.91 0.76
CA THR A 31 9.36 1.08 0.20
C THR A 31 10.31 0.46 1.25
N HIS A 32 10.37 1.05 2.44
CA HIS A 32 11.20 0.57 3.56
C HIS A 32 10.43 -0.30 4.55
N LYS A 33 9.10 -0.41 4.42
CA LYS A 33 8.28 -1.21 5.32
C LYS A 33 8.51 -2.71 5.06
N LYS A 34 8.77 -3.44 6.15
CA LYS A 34 8.96 -4.90 6.13
C LYS A 34 7.69 -5.64 5.71
N THR A 35 6.53 -5.21 6.20
CA THR A 35 5.23 -5.76 5.83
C THR A 35 4.50 -4.77 4.95
N ARG A 36 3.87 -5.27 3.88
CA ARG A 36 3.15 -4.43 2.93
C ARG A 36 1.82 -5.03 2.53
N THR A 37 0.90 -4.13 2.23
CA THR A 37 -0.37 -4.46 1.60
C THR A 37 -0.39 -3.88 0.19
N LEU A 38 -0.56 -4.72 -0.81
CA LEU A 38 -0.57 -4.36 -2.23
C LEU A 38 -1.86 -4.86 -2.87
N THR A 39 -2.36 -4.16 -3.88
CA THR A 39 -3.48 -4.62 -4.71
C THR A 39 -3.03 -4.69 -6.16
N GLY A 40 -3.39 -5.77 -6.85
CA GLY A 40 -2.85 -6.05 -8.17
C GLY A 40 -3.35 -7.35 -8.78
N CYS A 41 -2.85 -7.65 -9.97
CA CYS A 41 -3.15 -8.87 -10.71
C CYS A 41 -2.21 -10.00 -10.26
N LEU A 42 -2.77 -11.15 -9.91
CA LEU A 42 -2.01 -12.36 -9.63
C LEU A 42 -1.90 -13.24 -10.87
N GLN A 43 -0.69 -13.68 -11.18
CA GLN A 43 -0.36 -14.41 -12.40
C GLN A 43 0.48 -15.65 -12.04
N LYS A 44 0.42 -16.67 -12.89
CA LYS A 44 1.25 -17.86 -12.72
C LYS A 44 2.73 -17.49 -12.88
N GLY A 45 3.59 -17.97 -11.98
CA GLY A 45 5.04 -17.89 -12.13
C GLY A 45 5.60 -19.07 -12.92
N GLU A 46 6.92 -19.14 -13.04
CA GLU A 46 7.60 -20.21 -13.77
C GLU A 46 7.60 -21.52 -12.98
N ASP A 47 7.75 -21.43 -11.66
CA ASP A 47 7.75 -22.57 -10.75
C ASP A 47 6.39 -22.82 -10.10
N ALA A 48 6.13 -24.06 -9.67
CA ALA A 48 4.84 -24.48 -9.14
C ALA A 48 4.38 -23.72 -7.88
N ASN A 49 5.32 -23.18 -7.11
CA ASN A 49 5.07 -22.49 -5.84
C ASN A 49 5.41 -20.99 -5.89
N GLU A 50 5.69 -20.47 -7.08
CA GLU A 50 6.02 -19.07 -7.29
C GLU A 50 5.02 -18.42 -8.25
N TYR A 51 4.67 -17.18 -7.97
CA TYR A 51 3.65 -16.44 -8.67
C TYR A 51 4.14 -15.04 -8.98
N ASN A 52 3.72 -14.52 -10.12
CA ASN A 52 3.99 -13.15 -10.51
C ASN A 52 2.84 -12.26 -10.04
N PHE A 53 3.14 -11.09 -9.52
CA PHE A 53 2.15 -10.13 -9.06
C PHE A 53 2.46 -8.74 -9.59
N THR A 54 1.50 -8.19 -10.33
CA THR A 54 1.61 -6.83 -10.88
C THR A 54 0.70 -5.92 -10.07
N ALA A 55 1.31 -5.06 -9.24
CA ALA A 55 0.59 -4.09 -8.44
C ALA A 55 -0.02 -3.00 -9.33
N LYS A 56 -1.11 -2.37 -8.86
CA LYS A 56 -1.80 -1.27 -9.58
C LYS A 56 -0.90 -0.09 -9.96
N ASN A 57 0.21 0.12 -9.24
CA ASN A 57 1.19 1.16 -9.53
C ASN A 57 2.26 0.72 -10.56
N GLY A 58 2.13 -0.46 -11.16
CA GLY A 58 3.09 -1.04 -12.11
C GLY A 58 4.31 -1.70 -11.48
N GLY A 59 4.39 -1.78 -10.15
CA GLY A 59 5.43 -2.56 -9.48
C GLY A 59 5.21 -4.05 -9.68
N THR A 60 6.27 -4.81 -9.94
CA THR A 60 6.18 -6.26 -10.16
C THR A 60 6.86 -7.03 -9.05
N TRP A 61 6.25 -8.13 -8.65
CA TRP A 61 6.68 -8.91 -7.50
C TRP A 61 6.66 -10.39 -7.81
N GLU A 62 7.71 -11.09 -7.42
CA GLU A 62 7.69 -12.54 -7.29
C GLU A 62 7.19 -12.86 -5.88
N ILE A 63 6.12 -13.63 -5.81
CA ILE A 63 5.45 -13.94 -4.55
C ILE A 63 5.28 -15.42 -4.35
N LYS A 64 5.31 -15.81 -3.08
CA LYS A 64 4.99 -17.17 -2.62
C LYS A 64 4.20 -17.10 -1.32
N SER A 65 3.60 -18.22 -0.92
CA SER A 65 2.95 -18.33 0.38
C SER A 65 3.04 -19.76 0.89
N ASP A 66 3.23 -19.89 2.21
CA ASP A 66 3.11 -21.17 2.91
C ASP A 66 1.71 -21.37 3.52
N SER A 67 0.89 -20.31 3.57
CA SER A 67 -0.39 -20.29 4.30
C SER A 67 -1.61 -19.94 3.45
N VAL A 68 -1.41 -19.45 2.22
CA VAL A 68 -2.47 -19.02 1.30
C VAL A 68 -2.37 -19.79 0.00
N ASN A 69 -3.49 -20.34 -0.48
CA ASN A 69 -3.53 -20.98 -1.80
C ASN A 69 -3.60 -19.92 -2.92
N LEU A 70 -2.43 -19.44 -3.36
CA LEU A 70 -2.33 -18.45 -4.44
C LEU A 70 -2.83 -18.98 -5.80
N GLY A 71 -2.77 -20.30 -6.02
CA GLY A 71 -3.14 -20.94 -7.28
C GLY A 71 -4.60 -20.72 -7.66
N GLU A 72 -5.51 -20.72 -6.68
CA GLU A 72 -6.95 -20.48 -6.89
C GLU A 72 -7.27 -19.03 -7.29
N HIS A 73 -6.30 -18.12 -7.17
CA HIS A 73 -6.49 -16.71 -7.46
C HIS A 73 -5.71 -16.23 -8.69
N VAL A 74 -5.12 -17.14 -9.47
CA VAL A 74 -4.47 -16.80 -10.73
C VAL A 74 -5.49 -16.21 -11.70
N GLY A 75 -5.18 -15.05 -12.27
CA GLY A 75 -6.07 -14.30 -13.16
C GLY A 75 -7.02 -13.34 -12.43
N HIS A 76 -7.04 -13.34 -11.10
CA HIS A 76 -7.84 -12.41 -10.30
C HIS A 76 -7.07 -11.14 -9.95
N THR A 77 -7.82 -10.05 -9.72
CA THR A 77 -7.28 -8.93 -8.95
C THR A 77 -7.43 -9.24 -7.47
N VAL A 78 -6.35 -9.15 -6.71
CA VAL A 78 -6.32 -9.46 -5.28
C VAL A 78 -5.63 -8.36 -4.48
N LYS A 79 -6.00 -8.23 -3.21
CA LYS A 79 -5.26 -7.47 -2.20
C LYS A 79 -4.48 -8.45 -1.35
N ILE A 80 -3.16 -8.40 -1.41
CA ILE A 80 -2.26 -9.24 -0.63
C ILE A 80 -1.64 -8.44 0.51
N THR A 81 -1.39 -9.10 1.64
CA THR A 81 -0.46 -8.63 2.66
C THR A 81 0.66 -9.64 2.80
N GLY A 82 1.90 -9.16 2.90
CA GLY A 82 3.05 -10.05 3.08
C GLY A 82 4.32 -9.34 3.49
N VAL A 83 5.35 -10.15 3.72
CA VAL A 83 6.68 -9.72 4.20
C VAL A 83 7.64 -9.62 3.03
N VAL A 84 8.25 -8.45 2.86
CA VAL A 84 9.25 -8.16 1.82
C VAL A 84 10.59 -8.79 2.19
N SER A 85 11.18 -9.54 1.27
CA SER A 85 12.51 -10.11 1.43
C SER A 85 13.57 -9.01 1.45
N ASN A 86 14.52 -9.09 2.38
CA ASN A 86 15.61 -8.11 2.52
C ASN A 86 15.13 -6.64 2.57
N ALA A 87 14.02 -6.37 3.27
CA ALA A 87 13.30 -5.08 3.26
C ALA A 87 14.19 -3.82 3.36
N LYS A 88 15.26 -3.85 4.17
CA LYS A 88 16.21 -2.72 4.26
C LYS A 88 16.97 -2.50 2.95
N MET A 89 17.54 -3.56 2.38
CA MET A 89 18.26 -3.46 1.10
C MET A 89 17.29 -3.11 -0.04
N HIS A 90 16.08 -3.66 0.01
CA HIS A 90 15.01 -3.32 -0.92
C HIS A 90 14.70 -1.82 -0.89
N GLY A 91 14.44 -1.26 0.31
CA GLY A 91 14.18 0.18 0.47
C GLY A 91 15.31 1.06 -0.07
N MET A 92 16.56 0.71 0.20
CA MET A 92 17.73 1.46 -0.32
C MET A 92 17.83 1.43 -1.86
N LYS A 93 17.48 0.32 -2.50
CA LYS A 93 17.43 0.22 -3.98
C LYS A 93 16.33 1.10 -4.56
N GLU A 94 15.17 1.13 -3.91
CA GLU A 94 14.05 1.97 -4.34
C GLU A 94 14.33 3.45 -4.16
N ASP A 95 15.03 3.85 -3.09
CA ASP A 95 15.52 5.24 -2.96
C ASP A 95 16.42 5.61 -4.13
N THR A 96 17.37 4.74 -4.52
CA THR A 96 18.27 5.00 -5.65
C THR A 96 17.50 5.16 -6.97
N LYS A 97 16.46 4.35 -7.19
CA LYS A 97 15.58 4.47 -8.37
C LYS A 97 14.79 5.78 -8.35
N GLU A 98 14.31 6.21 -7.18
CA GLU A 98 13.59 7.46 -7.00
C GLU A 98 14.48 8.66 -7.33
N GLU A 99 15.70 8.71 -6.80
CA GLU A 99 16.69 9.76 -7.13
C GLU A 99 17.01 9.79 -8.64
N MET A 100 17.21 8.63 -9.27
CA MET A 100 17.41 8.54 -10.72
C MET A 100 16.20 9.04 -11.52
N LYS A 101 14.98 8.87 -11.00
CA LYS A 101 13.76 9.35 -11.62
C LYS A 101 13.65 10.88 -11.50
N GLU A 102 13.95 11.44 -10.33
CA GLU A 102 13.96 12.89 -10.10
C GLU A 102 14.99 13.60 -10.99
N HIS A 103 16.15 13.00 -11.19
CA HIS A 103 17.18 13.50 -12.09
C HIS A 103 16.96 13.13 -13.57
N GLY A 104 15.81 12.54 -13.92
CA GLY A 104 15.40 12.27 -15.30
C GLY A 104 16.16 11.15 -15.99
N MET A 105 16.96 10.36 -15.26
CA MET A 105 17.76 9.26 -15.78
C MET A 105 16.92 8.00 -16.03
N ASN A 106 15.88 7.77 -15.22
CA ASN A 106 14.95 6.66 -15.41
C ASN A 106 13.51 7.01 -15.00
N LYS A 107 12.77 7.63 -15.91
CA LYS A 107 11.40 8.12 -15.67
C LYS A 107 10.35 7.02 -15.46
N HIS A 108 10.65 5.81 -15.93
CA HIS A 108 9.74 4.67 -15.94
C HIS A 108 10.12 3.59 -14.91
N ALA A 109 11.07 3.87 -14.01
CA ALA A 109 11.42 2.94 -12.95
C ALA A 109 10.19 2.65 -12.08
N THR A 110 9.79 1.39 -12.04
CA THR A 110 8.85 0.86 -11.06
C THR A 110 9.58 -0.05 -10.07
N GLU A 111 8.90 -0.32 -8.96
CA GLU A 111 9.41 -1.16 -7.88
C GLU A 111 9.41 -2.62 -8.31
N HIS A 112 10.47 -3.35 -7.96
CA HIS A 112 10.57 -4.79 -8.18
C HIS A 112 11.09 -5.49 -6.94
N GLY A 113 10.43 -6.55 -6.49
CA GLY A 113 10.85 -7.23 -5.28
C GLY A 113 10.29 -8.63 -5.10
N HIS A 114 10.61 -9.21 -3.94
CA HIS A 114 10.09 -10.51 -3.54
C HIS A 114 9.31 -10.39 -2.24
N LEU A 115 8.19 -11.10 -2.15
CA LEU A 115 7.28 -10.99 -1.02
C LEU A 115 6.69 -12.35 -0.64
N THR A 116 6.69 -12.68 0.65
CA THR A 116 5.99 -13.86 1.18
C THR A 116 4.62 -13.44 1.69
N VAL A 117 3.56 -13.89 1.01
CA VAL A 117 2.16 -13.54 1.31
C VAL A 117 1.70 -14.28 2.55
N THR A 118 1.10 -13.54 3.47
CA THR A 118 0.49 -14.07 4.70
C THR A 118 -1.03 -13.94 4.71
N ASP A 119 -1.57 -13.03 3.90
CA ASP A 119 -3.01 -12.78 3.79
C ASP A 119 -3.37 -12.37 2.36
N LEU A 120 -4.53 -12.82 1.89
CA LEU A 120 -5.07 -12.48 0.58
C LEU A 120 -6.57 -12.26 0.68
N ASN A 121 -7.02 -11.16 0.10
CA ASN A 121 -8.43 -10.90 -0.16
C ASN A 121 -8.66 -10.74 -1.67
N MET A 122 -9.57 -11.52 -2.24
CA MET A 122 -9.95 -11.36 -3.64
C MET A 122 -10.71 -10.02 -3.82
N VAL A 123 -10.40 -9.30 -4.90
CA VAL A 123 -11.04 -8.01 -5.24
C VAL A 123 -11.94 -8.15 -6.47
N SER A 124 -11.50 -8.89 -7.50
CA SER A 124 -12.32 -9.21 -8.67
C SER A 124 -11.87 -10.49 -9.36
N ASP A 125 -12.81 -11.14 -10.06
CA ASP A 125 -12.62 -12.40 -10.79
C ASP A 125 -11.76 -12.28 -12.06
N SER A 126 -11.31 -11.06 -12.40
CA SER A 126 -10.40 -10.83 -13.52
C SER A 126 -9.37 -9.74 -13.20
N CYS A 127 -8.24 -9.82 -13.89
CA CYS A 127 -7.32 -8.70 -14.04
C CYS A 127 -7.90 -7.69 -15.05
N GLN A 128 -7.74 -6.39 -14.74
CA GLN A 128 -8.20 -5.29 -15.59
C GLN A 128 -7.32 -5.08 -16.82
#